data_AF-A0A1L9S496-F1
#
_entry.id   AF-A0A1L9S496-F1
#
_cell.length_a   1.000
_cell.length_b   1.000
_cell.length_c   1.000
_cell.angle_alpha   90.00
_cell.angle_beta   90.00
_cell.angle_gamma   90.00
#
_symmetry.space_group_name_H-M   'P 1'
#
loop_
_entity.id
_entity.type
_entity.pdbx_description
1 polymer ?
#
loop_
_entity_poly.entity_id
_entity_poly.type
_entity_poly.pdbx_seq_one_letter_code
_entity_poly.pdbx_strand_id
1 'polypeptide(L)'
;MGIQGVNPFELPLLNTILLLSSGVTITYAHHSLIQGNRKGALYGTVATIILAVIFTFFQGVEYTVSSFTISDSVYGSCFYFGTGFHGLHVIVGTAFLAVGL
;
A
#
# COMPACT_ATOMS: atom_id res chain seq x y z
N MET A 1 15.99 6.99 -27.21
CA MET A 1 14.54 6.84 -26.96
C MET A 1 14.35 6.89 -25.45
N GLY A 2 13.51 7.81 -24.95
CA GLY A 2 13.32 8.00 -23.52
C GLY A 2 12.39 6.94 -22.93
N ILE A 3 12.58 6.62 -21.65
CA ILE A 3 11.64 5.80 -20.90
C ILE A 3 10.34 6.58 -20.74
N GLN A 4 9.22 5.96 -21.08
CA GLN A 4 7.90 6.51 -20.75
C GLN A 4 7.61 6.17 -19.29
N GLY A 5 7.64 7.19 -18.43
CA GLY A 5 7.32 7.04 -17.01
C GLY A 5 5.83 6.71 -16.81
N VAL A 6 5.51 6.14 -15.65
CA VAL A 6 4.14 5.82 -15.26
C VAL A 6 3.34 7.12 -15.07
N ASN A 7 2.10 7.15 -15.55
CA ASN A 7 1.22 8.31 -15.37
C ASN A 7 0.79 8.42 -13.88
N PRO A 8 1.13 9.51 -13.18
CA PRO A 8 0.84 9.65 -11.74
C PRO A 8 -0.65 9.67 -11.39
N PHE A 9 -1.52 10.07 -12.32
CA PHE A 9 -2.95 10.25 -12.07
C PHE A 9 -3.79 8.98 -12.26
N GLU A 10 -3.16 7.88 -12.63
CA GLU A 10 -3.83 6.59 -12.84
C GLU A 10 -3.67 5.69 -11.60
N LEU A 11 -2.97 4.55 -11.74
CA LEU A 11 -2.74 3.59 -10.66
C LEU A 11 -2.00 4.19 -9.44
N PRO A 12 -0.98 5.06 -9.59
CA PRO A 12 -0.30 5.66 -8.44
C PRO A 12 -1.22 6.49 -7.53
N LEU A 13 -2.15 7.25 -8.12
CA LEU A 13 -3.13 8.04 -7.38
C LEU A 13 -4.09 7.15 -6.60
N LEU A 14 -4.57 6.07 -7.22
CA LEU A 14 -5.42 5.08 -6.55
C LEU A 14 -4.71 4.47 -5.33
N ASN A 15 -3.45 4.09 -5.49
CA ASN A 15 -2.63 3.54 -4.42
C ASN A 15 -2.46 4.53 -3.26
N THR A 16 -2.32 5.82 -3.56
CA THR A 16 -2.25 6.87 -2.53
C THR A 16 -3.56 7.00 -1.75
N ILE A 17 -4.71 6.98 -2.45
CA ILE A 17 -6.04 7.04 -1.81
C ILE A 17 -6.27 5.82 -0.91
N LEU A 18 -5.86 4.63 -1.35
CA LEU A 18 -5.95 3.40 -0.56
C LEU A 18 -5.15 3.51 0.74
N LEU A 19 -3.89 3.97 0.68
CA LEU A 19 -3.07 4.15 1.88
C LEU A 19 -3.63 5.21 2.83
N LEU A 20 -4.07 6.36 2.32
CA LEU A 20 -4.68 7.41 3.16
C LEU A 20 -5.97 6.90 3.83
N SER A 21 -6.80 6.17 3.09
CA SER A 21 -8.02 5.58 3.63
C SER A 21 -7.71 4.54 4.73
N SER A 22 -6.65 3.74 4.55
CA SER A 22 -6.20 2.78 5.57
C SER A 22 -5.74 3.47 6.86
N GLY A 23 -5.16 4.67 6.75
CA GLY A 23 -4.81 5.52 7.90
C GLY A 23 -6.03 5.98 8.70
N VAL A 24 -7.13 6.28 8.02
CA VAL A 24 -8.41 6.64 8.67
C VAL A 24 -9.00 5.43 9.39
N THR A 25 -9.03 4.26 8.75
CA THR A 25 -9.62 3.04 9.35
C THR A 25 -8.85 2.55 10.57
N ILE A 26 -7.51 2.63 10.56
CA ILE A 26 -6.71 2.23 11.73
C ILE A 26 -6.84 3.24 12.88
N THR A 27 -6.98 4.53 12.57
CA THR A 27 -7.24 5.56 13.59
C THR A 27 -8.60 5.34 14.26
N TYR A 28 -9.62 4.95 13.48
CA TYR A 28 -10.92 4.54 14.01
C TYR A 28 -10.81 3.29 14.90
N ALA A 29 -10.02 2.30 14.48
CA ALA A 29 -9.77 1.09 15.27
C ALA A 29 -9.13 1.42 16.62
N HIS A 30 -8.12 2.29 16.60
CA HIS A 30 -7.41 2.75 17.79
C HIS A 30 -8.34 3.50 18.77
N HIS A 31 -9.17 4.43 18.26
CA HIS A 31 -10.12 5.14 19.11
C HIS A 31 -11.21 4.21 19.69
N SER A 32 -11.68 3.24 18.90
CA SER A 32 -12.64 2.23 19.37
C SER A 32 -12.05 1.34 20.47
N LEU A 33 -10.75 1.03 20.39
CA LEU A 33 -10.03 0.28 21.43
C LEU A 33 -9.98 1.06 22.74
N ILE A 34 -9.65 2.36 22.69
CA ILE A 34 -9.61 3.24 23.88
C ILE A 34 -10.99 3.34 24.54
N GLN A 35 -12.06 3.38 23.74
CA GLN A 35 -13.44 3.40 24.23
C GLN A 35 -13.95 2.04 24.76
N GLY A 36 -13.13 0.98 24.73
CA GLY A 36 -13.52 -0.37 25.13
C GLY A 36 -14.45 -1.08 24.14
N ASN A 37 -14.68 -0.51 22.95
CA ASN A 37 -15.51 -1.12 21.91
C ASN A 37 -14.69 -2.12 21.08
N ARG A 38 -14.63 -3.37 21.55
CA ARG A 38 -13.90 -4.46 20.88
C ARG A 38 -14.36 -4.72 19.44
N LYS A 39 -15.67 -4.64 19.18
CA LYS A 39 -16.21 -4.88 17.82
C LYS A 39 -15.74 -3.81 16.85
N GLY A 40 -15.80 -2.53 17.25
CA GLY A 40 -15.32 -1.42 16.43
C GLY A 40 -13.82 -1.48 16.15
N ALA A 41 -13.02 -1.84 17.16
CA ALA A 41 -11.58 -2.05 17.00
C ALA A 41 -11.27 -3.16 15.99
N LEU A 42 -11.94 -4.31 16.11
CA LEU A 42 -11.73 -5.45 15.23
C LEU A 42 -12.14 -5.12 13.77
N TYR A 43 -13.30 -4.50 13.57
CA TYR A 43 -13.75 -4.10 12.22
C TYR A 43 -12.81 -3.08 11.58
N GLY A 44 -12.33 -2.09 12.32
CA GLY A 44 -11.39 -1.09 11.81
C GLY A 44 -10.04 -1.70 11.41
N THR A 45 -9.50 -2.60 12.22
CA THR A 45 -8.23 -3.30 11.90
C THR A 45 -8.40 -4.22 10.69
N VAL A 46 -9.48 -5.00 10.61
CA VAL A 46 -9.77 -5.84 9.43
C VAL A 46 -9.91 -5.00 8.16
N ALA A 47 -10.64 -3.88 8.21
CA ALA A 47 -10.77 -2.98 7.07
C ALA A 47 -9.39 -2.46 6.61
N THR A 48 -8.53 -2.07 7.55
CA THR A 48 -7.16 -1.61 7.26
C THR A 48 -6.35 -2.69 6.54
N ILE A 49 -6.41 -3.95 7.01
CA ILE A 49 -5.71 -5.08 6.38
C ILE A 49 -6.22 -5.31 4.95
N ILE A 50 -7.54 -5.27 4.73
CA ILE A 50 -8.12 -5.43 3.38
C ILE A 50 -7.61 -4.34 2.44
N LEU A 51 -7.62 -3.07 2.87
CA LEU A 51 -7.11 -1.96 2.06
C LEU A 51 -5.62 -2.12 1.72
N ALA A 52 -4.81 -2.56 2.68
CA ALA A 52 -3.37 -2.81 2.47
C ALA A 52 -3.12 -3.94 1.47
N VAL A 53 -3.89 -5.04 1.53
CA VAL A 53 -3.78 -6.15 0.56
C VAL A 53 -4.17 -5.68 -0.85
N ILE A 54 -5.23 -4.87 -0.97
CA ILE A 54 -5.65 -4.29 -2.25
C ILE A 54 -4.54 -3.39 -2.82
N PHE A 55 -3.90 -2.57 -1.98
CA PHE A 55 -2.73 -1.77 -2.39
C PHE A 55 -1.59 -2.65 -2.91
N THR A 56 -1.21 -3.71 -2.20
CA THR A 56 -0.13 -4.62 -2.63
C THR A 56 -0.48 -5.29 -3.97
N PHE A 57 -1.74 -5.66 -4.19
CA PHE A 57 -2.19 -6.21 -5.47
C PHE A 57 -2.03 -5.20 -6.61
N PHE A 58 -2.51 -3.96 -6.45
CA PHE A 58 -2.38 -2.92 -7.48
C PHE A 58 -0.94 -2.52 -7.75
N GLN A 59 -0.08 -2.51 -6.72
CA GLN A 59 1.36 -2.30 -6.88
C GLN A 59 2.01 -3.40 -7.74
N GLY A 60 1.56 -4.66 -7.58
CA GLY A 60 1.98 -5.76 -8.45
C GLY A 60 1.52 -5.58 -9.90
N VAL A 61 0.28 -5.16 -10.10
CA VAL A 61 -0.26 -4.86 -11.45
C VAL A 61 0.54 -3.76 -12.14
N GLU A 62 0.87 -2.67 -11.42
CA GLU A 62 1.69 -1.58 -11.93
C GLU A 62 3.05 -2.10 -12.45
N TYR A 63 3.71 -3.00 -11.72
CA TYR A 63 4.98 -3.59 -12.15
C TYR A 63 4.84 -4.47 -13.39
N THR A 64 3.70 -5.15 -13.57
CA THR A 64 3.48 -6.00 -14.77
C THR A 64 3.15 -5.22 -16.03
N VAL A 65 2.53 -4.04 -15.89
CA VAL A 65 2.11 -3.19 -17.03
C VAL A 65 3.17 -2.16 -17.42
N SER A 66 4.14 -1.91 -16.53
CA SER A 66 5.23 -0.95 -16.78
C SER A 66 6.07 -1.34 -18.00
N SER A 67 6.38 -0.35 -18.84
CA SER A 67 7.14 -0.52 -20.09
C SER A 67 8.66 -0.64 -19.87
N PHE A 68 9.12 -0.54 -18.62
CA PHE A 68 10.52 -0.58 -18.23
C PHE A 68 10.73 -1.54 -17.07
N THR A 69 11.95 -2.08 -16.98
CA THR A 69 12.40 -3.04 -15.97
C THR A 69 13.42 -2.41 -15.02
N ILE A 70 13.82 -3.14 -13.98
CA ILE A 70 14.86 -2.70 -13.04
C ILE A 70 16.23 -2.50 -13.71
N SER A 71 16.48 -3.23 -14.81
CA SER A 71 17.73 -3.14 -15.58
C SER A 71 17.74 -1.98 -16.58
N ASP A 72 16.60 -1.31 -16.77
CA ASP A 72 16.48 -0.22 -17.74
C ASP A 72 16.91 1.12 -17.15
N SER A 73 18.18 1.45 -17.40
CA SER A 73 18.81 2.72 -17.03
C SER A 73 18.79 3.04 -15.53
N VAL A 74 19.25 4.24 -15.17
CA VAL A 74 19.19 4.77 -13.81
C VAL A 74 17.73 5.00 -13.36
N TYR A 75 16.82 5.32 -14.29
CA TYR A 75 15.41 5.58 -13.93
C TYR A 75 14.71 4.31 -13.42
N GLY A 76 14.80 3.20 -14.15
CA GLY A 76 14.17 1.94 -13.75
C GLY A 76 14.74 1.40 -12.44
N SER A 77 16.07 1.44 -12.30
CA SER A 77 16.73 0.99 -11.07
C SER A 77 16.35 1.83 -9.85
N CYS A 78 16.31 3.16 -9.95
CA CYS A 78 15.82 4.01 -8.86
C CYS A 78 14.32 3.81 -8.57
N PHE A 79 13.48 3.67 -9.60
CA PHE A 79 12.04 3.47 -9.44
C PHE A 79 11.74 2.19 -8.68
N TYR A 80 12.17 1.02 -9.20
CA TYR A 80 11.87 -0.28 -8.60
C TYR A 80 12.51 -0.47 -7.23
N PHE A 81 13.68 0.13 -6.97
CA PHE A 81 14.26 0.09 -5.63
C PHE A 81 13.42 0.87 -4.62
N GLY A 82 13.02 2.11 -4.95
CA GLY A 82 12.23 2.96 -4.07
C GLY A 82 10.84 2.39 -3.79
N THR A 83 10.10 2.05 -4.85
CA THR A 83 8.75 1.50 -4.73
C THR A 83 8.75 0.07 -4.20
N GLY A 84 9.75 -0.75 -4.57
CA GLY A 84 9.91 -2.12 -4.07
C GLY A 84 10.21 -2.17 -2.58
N PHE A 85 11.11 -1.32 -2.09
CA PHE A 85 11.41 -1.24 -0.66
C PHE A 85 10.19 -0.76 0.14
N HIS A 86 9.47 0.25 -0.36
CA HIS A 86 8.21 0.68 0.24
C HIS A 86 7.17 -0.45 0.26
N GLY A 87 7.00 -1.19 -0.84
CA GLY A 87 6.09 -2.33 -0.92
C GLY A 87 6.42 -3.41 0.12
N LEU A 88 7.70 -3.71 0.34
CA LEU A 88 8.14 -4.60 1.41
C LEU A 88 7.71 -4.08 2.79
N HIS A 89 7.89 -2.78 3.06
CA HIS A 89 7.48 -2.18 4.34
C HIS A 89 5.97 -2.31 4.56
N VAL A 90 5.16 -2.12 3.53
CA VAL A 90 3.71 -2.29 3.60
C VAL A 90 3.36 -3.74 3.93
N ILE A 91 3.98 -4.73 3.27
CA ILE A 91 3.73 -6.16 3.57
C ILE A 91 4.05 -6.50 5.02
N VAL A 92 5.21 -6.06 5.52
CA VAL A 92 5.60 -6.26 6.94
C VAL A 92 4.62 -5.58 7.89
N GLY A 93 4.21 -4.34 7.60
CA GLY A 93 3.21 -3.63 8.39
C GLY A 93 1.85 -4.34 8.40
N THR A 94 1.45 -4.91 7.27
CA THR A 94 0.20 -5.68 7.14
C THR A 94 0.26 -6.95 7.99
N ALA A 95 1.40 -7.65 8.00
CA ALA A 95 1.63 -8.81 8.87
C ALA A 95 1.59 -8.42 10.36
N PHE A 96 2.17 -7.28 10.73
CA PHE A 96 2.12 -6.78 12.10
C PHE A 96 0.68 -6.49 12.56
N LEU A 97 -0.13 -5.85 11.70
CA LEU A 97 -1.56 -5.63 11.97
C LEU A 97 -2.36 -6.93 12.06
N ALA A 98 -2.03 -7.92 11.24
CA ALA A 98 -2.67 -9.23 11.26
C ALA A 98 -2.36 -10.01 12.56
N VAL A 99 -1.16 -9.88 13.11
CA VAL A 99 -0.79 -10.46 14.42
C VAL A 99 -1.49 -9.72 15.57
N GLY A 100 -1.71 -8.41 15.43
CA GLY A 100 -2.39 -7.58 16.43
C GLY A 100 -3.93 -7.68 16.44
N LEU A 101 -4.51 -8.44 15.51
CA LEU A 101 -5.95 -8.71 15.42
C LEU A 101 -6.42 -9.69 16.52
#